data_AF-A0A1I7VWY6-F1
#
_entry.id   AF-A0A1I7VWY6-F1
#
_cell.length_a   1.000
_cell.length_b   1.000
_cell.length_c   1.000
_cell.angle_alpha   90.00
_cell.angle_beta   90.00
_cell.angle_gamma   90.00
#
_symmetry.space_group_name_H-M   'P 1'
#
loop_
_entity.id
_entity.type
_entity.pdbx_description
1 polymer ?
#
loop_
_entity_poly.entity_id
_entity_poly.type
_entity_poly.pdbx_seq_one_letter_code
_entity_poly.pdbx_strand_id
1 'polypeptide(L)'
;MVMVGNCQRELALRNFTKENCRFNPCLNGGTCLPGKVSCVCTLGWMGRYCHRHCRNIYKSCERWALEDKCEQIRTQTNFFDINCAVSCHQCVPDPKHILSNIPVPPSLEALQFMVGRWYSLASKGFRYPTDMYLNNYEELLDVVPAEVPMFGTPSFNFTSICRSGNDTRVMRGFLTLRANSYPIEVALLSSSNEGLNMVELGTMSGHVITLNISYMQVHPGLDSSILPLGATRRFRRNGEFLEMIVAKLFAHNKITQYKKMFRKIQNYPL
;
A
#
# COMPACT_ATOMS: atom_id res chain seq x y z
N MET A 1 42.56 5.09 -4.74
CA MET A 1 41.89 4.91 -3.43
C MET A 1 40.62 5.75 -3.46
N VAL A 2 39.51 5.18 -3.92
CA VAL A 2 38.23 5.88 -4.09
C VAL A 2 37.48 5.77 -2.77
N MET A 3 37.30 6.90 -2.10
CA MET A 3 36.48 7.02 -0.88
C MET A 3 35.03 6.77 -1.25
N VAL A 4 34.54 5.56 -0.98
CA VAL A 4 33.12 5.22 -1.05
C VAL A 4 32.42 5.96 0.10
N GLY A 5 31.79 7.08 -0.23
CA GLY A 5 30.99 7.87 0.69
C GLY A 5 29.78 7.07 1.17
N ASN A 6 29.85 6.64 2.43
CA ASN A 6 28.82 5.93 3.15
C ASN A 6 27.61 6.87 3.39
N CYS A 7 26.55 6.76 2.57
CA CYS A 7 25.33 7.53 2.77
C CYS A 7 24.37 6.78 3.71
N GLN A 8 24.75 6.66 4.98
CA GLN A 8 23.78 6.39 6.05
C GLN A 8 22.98 7.68 6.26
N ARG A 9 21.91 7.88 5.48
CA ARG A 9 20.86 8.82 5.87
C ARG A 9 19.98 8.13 6.90
N GLU A 10 20.34 8.29 8.16
CA GLU A 10 19.33 8.24 9.22
C GLU A 10 18.16 9.15 8.81
N LEU A 11 16.94 8.67 9.03
CA LEU A 11 15.71 9.35 8.67
C LEU A 11 15.44 10.51 9.64
N ALA A 12 16.41 11.41 9.83
CA ALA A 12 16.23 12.63 10.58
C ALA A 12 15.19 13.50 9.85
N LEU A 13 14.05 13.71 10.50
CA LEU A 13 13.00 14.63 10.03
C LEU A 13 13.60 16.03 9.87
N ARG A 14 13.90 16.42 8.63
CA ARG A 14 14.47 17.73 8.32
C ARG A 14 13.48 18.87 8.60
N ASN A 15 13.93 19.93 9.24
CA ASN A 15 13.14 21.15 9.40
C ASN A 15 12.88 21.82 8.04
N PHE A 16 11.76 22.51 7.92
CA PHE A 16 11.48 23.35 6.75
C PHE A 16 12.39 24.58 6.74
N THR A 17 13.00 24.85 5.59
CA THR A 17 13.78 26.08 5.39
C THR A 17 12.89 27.21 4.86
N LYS A 18 13.43 28.43 4.81
CA LYS A 18 12.72 29.58 4.22
C LYS A 18 12.40 29.32 2.74
N GLU A 19 13.29 28.66 2.03
CA GLU A 19 13.15 28.33 0.61
C GLU A 19 12.03 27.31 0.41
N ASN A 20 11.96 26.27 1.24
CA ASN A 20 10.88 25.29 1.18
C ASN A 20 9.51 25.95 1.43
N CYS A 21 9.42 26.82 2.45
CA CYS A 21 8.16 27.48 2.78
C CYS A 21 7.74 28.56 1.76
N ARG A 22 8.64 29.05 0.90
CA ARG A 22 8.29 30.02 -0.16
C ARG A 22 7.20 29.50 -1.09
N PHE A 23 7.18 28.20 -1.36
CA PHE A 23 6.19 27.55 -2.22
C PHE A 23 5.03 26.91 -1.44
N ASN A 24 5.05 27.01 -0.11
CA ASN A 24 4.16 26.32 0.83
C ASN A 24 3.87 24.84 0.47
N PRO A 25 4.65 23.87 0.97
CA PRO A 25 4.43 22.46 0.69
C PRO A 25 3.22 21.85 1.43
N CYS A 26 2.53 22.63 2.27
CA CYS A 26 1.42 22.15 3.08
C CYS A 26 0.13 22.05 2.25
N LEU A 27 -0.59 20.95 2.41
CA LEU A 27 -1.88 20.71 1.77
C LEU A 27 -3.03 21.23 2.64
N ASN A 28 -4.24 21.24 2.05
CA ASN A 28 -5.50 21.48 2.77
C ASN A 28 -5.55 22.78 3.59
N GLY A 29 -4.92 23.83 3.07
CA GLY A 29 -4.87 25.16 3.71
C GLY A 29 -3.89 25.24 4.88
N GLY A 30 -2.99 24.27 5.06
CA GLY A 30 -1.95 24.32 6.07
C GLY A 30 -0.91 25.43 5.82
N THR A 31 -0.24 25.84 6.90
CA THR A 31 0.77 26.90 6.89
C THR A 31 2.17 26.34 7.14
N CYS A 32 3.10 26.67 6.25
CA CYS A 32 4.52 26.34 6.41
C CYS A 32 5.24 27.42 7.22
N LEU A 33 5.94 27.00 8.27
CA LEU A 33 6.78 27.88 9.09
C LEU A 33 8.24 27.42 9.04
N PRO A 34 9.19 28.26 8.63
CA PRO A 34 10.61 27.93 8.66
C PRO A 34 11.06 27.51 10.07
N GLY A 35 11.89 26.48 10.17
CA GLY A 35 12.38 25.91 11.43
C GLY A 35 11.47 24.84 12.06
N LYS A 36 10.24 24.65 11.55
CA LYS A 36 9.35 23.55 12.01
C LYS A 36 9.59 22.26 11.22
N VAL A 37 9.34 21.11 11.85
CA VAL A 37 9.41 19.78 11.22
C VAL A 37 8.15 19.44 10.40
N SER A 38 7.02 20.05 10.75
CA SER A 38 5.68 19.79 10.18
C SER A 38 4.90 21.09 10.00
N CYS A 39 3.93 21.04 9.09
CA CYS A 39 3.00 22.12 8.80
C CYS A 39 2.07 22.39 9.99
N VAL A 40 1.61 23.63 10.11
CA VAL A 40 0.48 23.96 11.00
C VAL A 40 -0.80 23.67 10.23
N CYS A 41 -1.54 22.65 10.64
CA CYS A 41 -2.74 22.20 9.94
C CYS A 41 -3.99 22.94 10.38
N THR A 42 -4.92 23.08 9.44
CA THR A 42 -6.28 23.57 9.66
C THR A 42 -7.11 22.49 10.37
N LEU A 43 -8.31 22.89 10.83
CA LEU A 43 -9.28 21.98 11.44
C LEU A 43 -9.51 20.74 10.55
N GLY A 44 -9.55 19.55 11.15
CA GLY A 44 -9.82 18.30 10.44
C GLY A 44 -8.63 17.69 9.71
N TRP A 45 -7.44 18.31 9.75
CA TRP A 45 -6.23 17.82 9.06
C TRP A 45 -5.05 17.60 10.02
N MET A 46 -4.18 16.67 9.65
CA MET A 46 -2.97 16.31 10.38
C MET A 46 -1.89 15.75 9.45
N GLY A 47 -0.74 15.39 10.03
CA GLY A 47 0.41 14.86 9.30
C GLY A 47 1.39 15.96 8.92
N ARG A 48 2.59 15.57 8.48
CA ARG A 48 3.69 16.52 8.23
C ARG A 48 3.32 17.60 7.23
N TYR A 49 2.54 17.26 6.22
CA TYR A 49 2.10 18.16 5.15
C TYR A 49 0.59 18.42 5.18
N CYS A 50 -0.09 18.15 6.31
CA CYS A 50 -1.55 18.26 6.43
C CYS A 50 -2.33 17.43 5.40
N HIS A 51 -1.74 16.30 4.99
CA HIS A 51 -2.24 15.44 3.92
C HIS A 51 -3.14 14.31 4.43
N ARG A 52 -3.33 14.19 5.75
CA ARG A 52 -4.15 13.16 6.39
C ARG A 52 -5.30 13.80 7.17
N HIS A 53 -6.44 13.13 7.20
CA HIS A 53 -7.54 13.53 8.08
C HIS A 53 -7.17 13.36 9.55
N CYS A 54 -7.60 14.32 10.37
CA CYS A 54 -7.49 14.26 11.81
C CYS A 54 -8.44 13.20 12.37
N ARG A 55 -7.90 12.04 12.77
CA ARG A 55 -8.68 10.92 13.33
C ARG A 55 -7.80 9.94 14.13
N ASN A 56 -8.44 9.14 14.96
CA ASN A 56 -7.84 7.93 15.52
C ASN A 56 -7.82 6.81 14.47
N ILE A 57 -6.71 6.07 14.42
CA ILE A 57 -6.50 4.93 13.53
C ILE A 57 -6.94 3.64 14.22
N TYR A 58 -6.60 3.47 15.49
CA TYR A 58 -6.92 2.27 16.26
C TYR A 58 -8.12 2.50 17.18
N LYS A 59 -8.97 1.48 17.31
CA LYS A 59 -10.13 1.50 18.23
C LYS A 59 -9.69 1.68 19.70
N SER A 60 -8.47 1.28 20.05
CA SER A 60 -7.92 1.37 21.41
C SER A 60 -7.36 2.74 21.80
N CYS A 61 -7.37 3.74 20.91
CA CYS A 61 -6.73 5.04 21.16
C CYS A 61 -7.27 5.77 22.40
N GLU A 62 -8.58 5.73 22.65
CA GLU A 62 -9.18 6.36 23.82
C GLU A 62 -8.69 5.74 25.12
N ARG A 63 -8.63 4.41 25.17
CA ARG A 63 -8.09 3.67 26.32
C ARG A 63 -6.63 4.01 26.57
N TRP A 64 -5.80 4.03 25.54
CA TRP A 64 -4.37 4.35 25.69
C TRP A 64 -4.14 5.80 26.16
N ALA A 65 -4.99 6.74 25.75
CA ALA A 65 -4.93 8.10 26.26
C ALA A 65 -5.30 8.18 27.75
N LEU A 66 -6.32 7.42 28.20
CA LEU A 66 -6.67 7.33 29.62
C LEU A 66 -5.57 6.68 30.47
N GLU A 67 -4.81 5.74 29.88
CA GLU A 67 -3.63 5.13 30.49
C GLU A 67 -2.37 6.01 30.38
N ASP A 68 -2.53 7.28 29.96
CA ASP A 68 -1.49 8.31 29.85
C ASP A 68 -0.31 7.91 28.93
N LYS A 69 -0.59 7.02 27.96
CA LYS A 69 0.42 6.51 27.03
C LYS A 69 0.88 7.54 26.01
N CYS A 70 0.08 8.57 25.74
CA CYS A 70 0.44 9.63 24.80
C CYS A 70 1.71 10.37 25.26
N GLU A 71 1.81 10.71 26.55
CA GLU A 71 2.92 11.51 27.08
C GLU A 71 4.03 10.63 27.70
N GLN A 72 3.69 9.54 28.41
CA GLN A 72 4.65 8.69 29.12
C GLN A 72 5.77 8.13 28.25
N ILE A 73 5.48 7.80 26.99
CA ILE A 73 6.47 7.20 26.08
C ILE A 73 6.81 8.08 24.88
N ARG A 74 6.43 9.36 24.92
CA ARG A 74 6.60 10.29 23.81
C ARG A 74 8.07 10.52 23.42
N THR A 75 8.97 10.40 24.40
CA THR A 75 10.42 10.47 24.18
C THR A 75 11.00 9.23 23.50
N GLN A 76 10.29 8.10 23.55
CA GLN A 76 10.71 6.82 22.98
C GLN A 76 10.08 6.57 21.61
N THR A 77 8.83 7.01 21.41
CA THR A 77 8.09 6.76 20.17
C THR A 77 7.07 7.86 19.90
N ASN A 78 6.87 8.14 18.61
CA ASN A 78 5.80 9.01 18.11
C ASN A 78 4.57 8.21 17.66
N PHE A 79 4.49 6.91 17.99
CA PHE A 79 3.40 6.02 17.58
C PHE A 79 2.02 6.59 17.94
N PHE A 80 1.84 7.05 19.18
CA PHE A 80 0.56 7.57 19.65
C PHE A 80 0.21 8.91 19.00
N ASP A 81 1.17 9.82 18.86
CA ASP A 81 0.96 11.11 18.20
C ASP A 81 0.48 10.94 16.74
N ILE A 82 1.00 9.91 16.06
CA ILE A 82 0.74 9.67 14.64
C ILE A 82 -0.56 8.87 14.41
N ASN A 83 -0.91 7.96 15.32
CA ASN A 83 -2.01 7.01 15.15
C ASN A 83 -3.24 7.31 16.02
N CYS A 84 -3.10 8.07 17.09
CA CYS A 84 -4.17 8.39 18.05
C CYS A 84 -4.34 9.90 18.17
N ALA A 85 -4.33 10.59 17.03
CA ALA A 85 -4.19 12.04 16.98
C ALA A 85 -5.31 12.81 17.68
N VAL A 86 -6.54 12.29 17.66
CA VAL A 86 -7.67 12.93 18.36
C VAL A 86 -7.55 12.69 19.86
N SER A 87 -7.34 11.43 20.27
CA SER A 87 -7.23 11.08 21.69
C SER A 87 -6.00 11.67 22.38
N CYS A 88 -4.89 11.84 21.66
CA CYS A 88 -3.67 12.47 22.15
C CYS A 88 -3.60 13.97 21.84
N HIS A 89 -4.71 14.61 21.47
CA HIS A 89 -4.82 16.06 21.25
C HIS A 89 -3.81 16.65 20.23
N GLN A 90 -3.40 15.87 19.24
CA GLN A 90 -2.49 16.33 18.18
C GLN A 90 -3.22 17.11 17.08
N CYS A 91 -4.54 16.97 16.99
CA CYS A 91 -5.38 17.70 16.06
C CYS A 91 -6.84 17.74 16.54
N VAL A 92 -7.64 18.61 15.94
CA VAL A 92 -9.09 18.70 16.19
C VAL A 92 -9.84 18.24 14.94
N PRO A 93 -10.74 17.24 15.03
CA PRO A 93 -11.49 16.77 13.87
C PRO A 93 -12.51 17.83 13.41
N ASP A 94 -12.78 17.86 12.10
CA ASP A 94 -13.84 18.70 11.53
C ASP A 94 -15.11 17.86 11.33
N PRO A 95 -16.25 18.18 11.97
CA PRO A 95 -17.51 17.48 11.78
C PRO A 95 -18.03 17.47 10.34
N LYS A 96 -17.57 18.41 9.50
CA LYS A 96 -17.95 18.48 8.08
C LYS A 96 -17.25 17.44 7.22
N HIS A 97 -16.12 16.87 7.68
CA HIS A 97 -15.42 15.84 6.95
C HIS A 97 -16.09 14.47 7.15
N ILE A 98 -16.65 13.91 6.08
CA ILE A 98 -17.17 12.55 6.07
C ILE A 98 -15.99 11.59 5.91
N LEU A 99 -15.57 10.98 7.02
CA LEU A 99 -14.46 10.04 7.05
C LEU A 99 -14.91 8.63 6.70
N SER A 100 -14.01 7.84 6.12
CA SER A 100 -14.23 6.42 5.92
C SER A 100 -14.30 5.64 7.22
N ASN A 101 -15.10 4.58 7.25
CA ASN A 101 -15.20 3.72 8.43
C ASN A 101 -13.85 3.09 8.80
N ILE A 102 -13.05 2.72 7.79
CA ILE A 102 -11.74 2.08 7.99
C ILE A 102 -10.64 3.09 7.63
N PRO A 103 -9.89 3.60 8.62
CA PRO A 103 -8.76 4.50 8.36
C PRO A 103 -7.62 3.80 7.64
N VAL A 104 -6.86 4.56 6.84
CA VAL A 104 -5.55 4.10 6.36
C VAL A 104 -4.49 4.40 7.42
N PRO A 105 -3.79 3.38 7.93
CA PRO A 105 -2.68 3.60 8.86
C PRO A 105 -1.53 4.34 8.19
N PRO A 106 -0.79 5.18 8.91
CA PRO A 106 0.26 6.02 8.31
C PRO A 106 1.42 5.19 7.77
N SER A 107 1.65 4.01 8.36
CA SER A 107 2.61 3.04 7.87
C SER A 107 2.26 2.46 6.49
N LEU A 108 1.01 2.57 6.02
CA LEU A 108 0.59 2.12 4.69
C LEU A 108 0.41 3.27 3.69
N GLU A 109 0.71 4.50 4.08
CA GLU A 109 0.49 5.70 3.26
C GLU A 109 1.20 5.59 1.90
N ALA A 110 2.41 5.04 1.92
CA ALA A 110 3.24 4.82 0.74
C ALA A 110 2.53 3.95 -0.34
N LEU A 111 1.65 3.04 0.08
CA LEU A 111 0.88 2.14 -0.78
C LEU A 111 -0.48 2.71 -1.23
N GLN A 112 -0.87 3.91 -0.77
CA GLN A 112 -2.18 4.49 -1.08
C GLN A 112 -2.44 4.64 -2.59
N PHE A 113 -1.40 4.75 -3.42
CA PHE A 113 -1.56 4.84 -4.87
C PHE A 113 -2.22 3.58 -5.49
N MET A 114 -2.17 2.44 -4.80
CA MET A 114 -2.87 1.22 -5.21
C MET A 114 -4.32 1.19 -4.76
N VAL A 115 -4.71 1.99 -3.78
CA VAL A 115 -6.05 1.93 -3.19
C VAL A 115 -7.11 2.39 -4.19
N GLY A 116 -8.16 1.60 -4.29
CA GLY A 116 -9.26 1.80 -5.22
C GLY A 116 -9.72 0.49 -5.83
N ARG A 117 -10.84 0.57 -6.55
CA ARG A 117 -11.32 -0.50 -7.40
C ARG A 117 -10.91 -0.21 -8.83
N TRP A 118 -10.30 -1.20 -9.47
CA TRP A 118 -9.61 -1.11 -10.73
C TRP A 118 -10.16 -2.15 -11.70
N TYR A 119 -10.35 -1.76 -12.95
CA TYR A 119 -10.91 -2.61 -13.99
C TYR A 119 -9.99 -2.68 -15.20
N SER A 120 -9.82 -3.87 -15.76
CA SER A 120 -9.10 -4.09 -17.02
C SER A 120 -9.82 -5.13 -17.87
N LEU A 121 -9.77 -4.95 -19.19
CA LEU A 121 -10.25 -5.93 -20.16
C LEU A 121 -9.05 -6.45 -20.95
N ALA A 122 -8.75 -7.74 -20.80
CA ALA A 122 -7.65 -8.39 -21.49
C ALA A 122 -8.12 -9.02 -22.81
N SER A 123 -7.35 -8.80 -23.88
CA SER A 123 -7.58 -9.38 -25.21
C SER A 123 -6.79 -10.66 -25.47
N LYS A 124 -5.99 -11.09 -24.49
CA LYS A 124 -5.25 -12.36 -24.48
C LYS A 124 -5.46 -13.03 -23.12
N GLY A 125 -5.29 -14.36 -23.04
CA GLY A 125 -5.41 -15.13 -21.81
C GLY A 125 -4.32 -14.87 -20.75
N PHE A 126 -3.34 -13.99 -21.01
CA PHE A 126 -2.23 -13.74 -20.09
C PHE A 126 -2.70 -13.17 -18.74
N ARG A 127 -2.59 -13.95 -17.67
CA ARG A 127 -3.06 -13.64 -16.31
C ARG A 127 -1.98 -14.00 -15.27
N TYR A 128 -2.03 -13.47 -14.05
CA TYR A 128 -1.10 -13.83 -12.98
C TYR A 128 -1.81 -14.68 -11.90
N PRO A 129 -1.16 -15.74 -11.35
CA PRO A 129 0.10 -16.35 -11.80
C PRO A 129 -0.11 -17.32 -12.99
N THR A 130 -1.30 -17.90 -13.11
CA THR A 130 -1.76 -18.80 -14.18
C THR A 130 -2.46 -18.02 -15.28
N ASP A 131 -2.40 -18.52 -16.52
CA ASP A 131 -3.13 -17.93 -17.65
C ASP A 131 -4.58 -18.45 -17.70
N MET A 132 -5.46 -17.65 -18.31
CA MET A 132 -6.83 -18.05 -18.68
C MET A 132 -6.78 -18.84 -19.99
N TYR A 133 -7.64 -19.85 -20.12
CA TYR A 133 -7.72 -20.69 -21.33
C TYR A 133 -8.33 -19.94 -22.52
N LEU A 134 -9.34 -19.10 -22.26
CA LEU A 134 -9.97 -18.27 -23.28
C LEU A 134 -9.16 -16.99 -23.52
N ASN A 135 -9.23 -16.49 -24.76
CA ASN A 135 -8.40 -15.38 -25.20
C ASN A 135 -8.85 -14.02 -24.65
N ASN A 136 -10.03 -13.87 -24.06
CA ASN A 136 -10.42 -12.61 -23.42
C ASN A 136 -10.94 -12.84 -22.01
N TYR A 137 -10.73 -11.87 -21.14
CA TYR A 137 -11.31 -11.89 -19.80
C TYR A 137 -11.34 -10.48 -19.23
N GLU A 138 -12.31 -10.23 -18.35
CA GLU A 138 -12.32 -9.05 -17.49
C GLU A 138 -11.56 -9.34 -16.20
N GLU A 139 -10.84 -8.35 -15.68
CA GLU A 139 -10.24 -8.40 -14.36
C GLU A 139 -10.65 -7.18 -13.54
N LEU A 140 -11.19 -7.48 -12.35
CA LEU A 140 -11.45 -6.51 -11.31
C LEU A 140 -10.42 -6.70 -10.20
N LEU A 141 -9.60 -5.67 -9.99
CA LEU A 141 -8.63 -5.60 -8.91
C LEU A 141 -9.13 -4.60 -7.87
N ASP A 142 -9.36 -5.07 -6.65
CA ASP A 142 -9.86 -4.28 -5.55
C ASP A 142 -8.82 -4.24 -4.43
N VAL A 143 -8.33 -3.03 -4.12
CA VAL A 143 -7.38 -2.79 -3.03
C VAL A 143 -8.03 -1.80 -2.08
N VAL A 144 -8.35 -2.26 -0.87
CA VAL A 144 -9.14 -1.52 0.11
C VAL A 144 -8.48 -1.58 1.50
N PRO A 145 -8.59 -0.53 2.32
CA PRO A 145 -8.20 -0.58 3.74
C PRO A 145 -8.79 -1.80 4.45
N ALA A 146 -7.93 -2.56 5.15
CA ALA A 146 -8.36 -3.60 6.06
C ALA A 146 -8.50 -3.04 7.47
N GLU A 147 -9.36 -3.63 8.30
CA GLU A 147 -9.39 -3.28 9.72
C GLU A 147 -8.01 -3.50 10.34
N VAL A 148 -7.52 -2.51 11.08
CA VAL A 148 -6.24 -2.62 11.77
C VAL A 148 -6.35 -3.58 12.95
N PRO A 149 -5.51 -4.62 13.01
CA PRO A 149 -5.45 -5.45 14.20
C PRO A 149 -4.88 -4.62 15.36
N MET A 150 -5.28 -4.94 16.59
CA MET A 150 -4.75 -4.27 17.78
C MET A 150 -3.23 -4.46 17.91
N PHE A 151 -2.72 -5.62 17.47
CA PHE A 151 -1.30 -5.93 17.37
C PHE A 151 -1.00 -6.58 16.02
N GLY A 152 0.18 -6.33 15.48
CA GLY A 152 0.63 -6.88 14.20
C GLY A 152 0.67 -5.83 13.10
N THR A 153 0.98 -6.30 11.89
CA THR A 153 1.21 -5.42 10.75
C THR A 153 -0.11 -5.04 10.08
N PRO A 154 -0.44 -3.75 9.94
CA PRO A 154 -1.62 -3.34 9.18
C PRO A 154 -1.49 -3.75 7.71
N SER A 155 -2.62 -3.97 7.05
CA SER A 155 -2.65 -4.40 5.65
C SER A 155 -3.74 -3.71 4.82
N PHE A 156 -3.60 -3.84 3.50
CA PHE A 156 -4.71 -3.68 2.57
C PHE A 156 -5.27 -5.04 2.19
N ASN A 157 -6.60 -5.14 2.14
CA ASN A 157 -7.24 -6.27 1.48
C ASN A 157 -6.99 -6.15 -0.01
N PHE A 158 -6.43 -7.20 -0.59
CA PHE A 158 -6.14 -7.31 -2.01
C PHE A 158 -7.04 -8.39 -2.59
N THR A 159 -7.89 -8.04 -3.55
CA THR A 159 -8.75 -8.99 -4.24
C THR A 159 -8.60 -8.83 -5.75
N SER A 160 -8.28 -9.90 -6.46
CA SER A 160 -8.35 -9.96 -7.93
C SER A 160 -9.41 -10.97 -8.33
N ILE A 161 -10.35 -10.55 -9.17
CA ILE A 161 -11.42 -11.37 -9.72
C ILE A 161 -11.28 -11.32 -11.23
N CYS A 162 -11.01 -12.45 -11.87
CA CYS A 162 -10.99 -12.57 -13.31
C CYS A 162 -12.18 -13.39 -13.79
N ARG A 163 -12.87 -12.95 -14.84
CA ARG A 163 -14.00 -13.67 -15.44
C ARG A 163 -13.85 -13.82 -16.95
N SER A 164 -14.08 -15.02 -17.45
CA SER A 164 -14.13 -15.33 -18.88
C SER A 164 -15.24 -16.35 -19.15
N GLY A 165 -16.38 -15.90 -19.67
CA GLY A 165 -17.57 -16.74 -19.81
C GLY A 165 -17.98 -17.32 -18.46
N ASN A 166 -17.93 -18.66 -18.34
CA ASN A 166 -18.25 -19.39 -17.11
C ASN A 166 -17.03 -19.63 -16.19
N ASP A 167 -15.81 -19.29 -16.62
CA ASP A 167 -14.60 -19.42 -15.80
C ASP A 167 -14.43 -18.15 -14.94
N THR A 168 -14.64 -18.29 -13.63
CA THR A 168 -14.37 -17.24 -12.64
C THR A 168 -13.30 -17.70 -11.68
N ARG A 169 -12.19 -16.96 -11.63
CA ARG A 169 -11.16 -17.23 -10.62
C ARG A 169 -10.81 -15.99 -9.81
N VAL A 170 -10.64 -16.24 -8.53
CA VAL A 170 -10.64 -15.25 -7.47
C VAL A 170 -9.42 -15.48 -6.61
N MET A 171 -8.63 -14.44 -6.46
CA MET A 171 -7.48 -14.41 -5.55
C MET A 171 -7.74 -13.33 -4.50
N ARG A 172 -7.62 -13.70 -3.23
CA ARG A 172 -7.76 -12.80 -2.09
C ARG A 172 -6.49 -12.83 -1.26
N GLY A 173 -6.15 -11.72 -0.63
CA GLY A 173 -4.93 -11.64 0.15
C GLY A 173 -4.80 -10.34 0.92
N PHE A 174 -3.64 -10.20 1.55
CA PHE A 174 -3.28 -9.03 2.35
C PHE A 174 -1.96 -8.47 1.87
N LEU A 175 -1.97 -7.19 1.50
CA LEU A 175 -0.78 -6.43 1.13
C LEU A 175 -0.29 -5.66 2.37
N THR A 176 0.94 -5.94 2.77
CA THR A 176 1.59 -5.35 3.95
C THR A 176 2.85 -4.60 3.56
N LEU A 177 3.27 -3.66 4.42
CA LEU A 177 4.46 -2.85 4.23
C LEU A 177 5.24 -2.70 5.53
N ARG A 178 6.57 -2.77 5.43
CA ARG A 178 7.50 -2.45 6.52
C ARG A 178 8.14 -1.09 6.24
N ALA A 179 7.66 -0.05 6.92
CA ALA A 179 8.04 1.34 6.64
C ALA A 179 9.47 1.70 7.10
N ASN A 180 10.01 0.96 8.06
CA ASN A 180 11.33 1.23 8.66
C ASN A 180 12.47 0.44 8.00
N SER A 181 12.32 0.05 6.73
CA SER A 181 13.39 -0.60 5.95
C SER A 181 13.81 0.27 4.77
N TYR A 182 15.06 0.12 4.32
CA TYR A 182 15.57 0.79 3.13
C TYR A 182 16.23 -0.24 2.18
N PRO A 183 15.65 -0.52 1.00
CA PRO A 183 14.36 0.00 0.50
C PRO A 183 13.17 -0.48 1.34
N ILE A 184 12.01 0.17 1.16
CA ILE A 184 10.78 -0.23 1.85
C ILE A 184 10.40 -1.64 1.40
N GLU A 185 10.22 -2.55 2.35
CA GLU A 185 9.83 -3.93 2.06
C GLU A 185 8.31 -4.07 2.01
N VAL A 186 7.83 -4.85 1.05
CA VAL A 186 6.41 -5.16 0.88
C VAL A 186 6.20 -6.66 0.79
N ALA A 187 5.04 -7.12 1.25
CA ALA A 187 4.65 -8.52 1.14
C ALA A 187 3.17 -8.64 0.78
N LEU A 188 2.86 -9.53 -0.15
CA LEU A 188 1.51 -9.89 -0.53
C LEU A 188 1.31 -11.40 -0.32
N LEU A 189 0.49 -11.73 0.67
CA LEU A 189 0.10 -13.11 0.96
C LEU A 189 -1.29 -13.31 0.39
N SER A 190 -1.48 -14.32 -0.45
CA SER A 190 -2.75 -14.53 -1.15
C SER A 190 -3.12 -16.00 -1.34
N SER A 191 -4.43 -16.24 -1.44
CA SER A 191 -5.06 -17.54 -1.68
C SER A 191 -6.06 -17.42 -2.84
N SER A 192 -6.05 -18.42 -3.71
CA SER A 192 -6.93 -18.51 -4.89
C SER A 192 -7.89 -19.68 -4.80
N ASN A 193 -9.09 -19.54 -5.37
CA ASN A 193 -10.04 -20.63 -5.55
C ASN A 193 -9.56 -21.72 -6.54
N GLU A 194 -8.41 -21.52 -7.19
CA GLU A 194 -7.70 -22.52 -8.01
C GLU A 194 -6.88 -23.52 -7.16
N GLY A 195 -6.89 -23.37 -5.82
CA GLY A 195 -6.07 -24.20 -4.94
C GLY A 195 -4.61 -23.74 -4.90
N LEU A 196 -4.37 -22.44 -5.02
CA LEU A 196 -3.05 -21.83 -4.93
C LEU A 196 -2.96 -20.93 -3.70
N ASN A 197 -1.89 -21.08 -2.91
CA ASN A 197 -1.48 -20.12 -1.90
C ASN A 197 -0.10 -19.57 -2.27
N MET A 198 0.07 -18.25 -2.21
CA MET A 198 1.30 -17.58 -2.61
C MET A 198 1.77 -16.59 -1.56
N VAL A 199 3.08 -16.55 -1.39
CA VAL A 199 3.79 -15.48 -0.69
C VAL A 199 4.66 -14.76 -1.72
N GLU A 200 4.33 -13.50 -1.92
CA GLU A 200 5.11 -12.60 -2.75
C GLU A 200 5.82 -11.58 -1.88
N LEU A 201 7.14 -11.50 -2.02
CA LEU A 201 7.98 -10.55 -1.30
C LEU A 201 8.64 -9.60 -2.28
N GLY A 202 8.88 -8.38 -1.84
CA GLY A 202 9.70 -7.47 -2.62
C GLY A 202 9.82 -6.10 -2.01
N THR A 203 10.03 -5.10 -2.85
CA THR A 203 10.43 -3.77 -2.41
C THR A 203 9.67 -2.68 -3.14
N MET A 204 9.63 -1.53 -2.50
CA MET A 204 9.00 -0.32 -3.01
C MET A 204 10.03 0.81 -3.10
N SER A 205 9.99 1.53 -4.22
CA SER A 205 10.78 2.74 -4.44
C SER A 205 9.93 3.78 -5.19
N GLY A 206 9.75 4.96 -4.61
CA GLY A 206 8.74 5.92 -5.09
C GLY A 206 7.35 5.28 -5.11
N HIS A 207 6.55 5.51 -6.16
CA HIS A 207 5.23 4.87 -6.33
C HIS A 207 5.29 3.60 -7.18
N VAL A 208 6.34 2.81 -6.98
CA VAL A 208 6.59 1.59 -7.72
C VAL A 208 6.84 0.46 -6.73
N ILE A 209 6.09 -0.63 -6.89
CA ILE A 209 6.24 -1.84 -6.11
C ILE A 209 6.66 -2.97 -7.03
N THR A 210 7.66 -3.75 -6.63
CA THR A 210 8.08 -4.97 -7.33
C THR A 210 7.93 -6.14 -6.37
N LEU A 211 7.17 -7.15 -6.77
CA LEU A 211 6.87 -8.35 -6.00
C LEU A 211 7.36 -9.58 -6.76
N ASN A 212 8.04 -10.49 -6.07
CA ASN A 212 8.51 -11.77 -6.58
C ASN A 212 7.83 -12.90 -5.82
N ILE A 213 7.42 -13.95 -6.52
CA ILE A 213 6.97 -15.19 -5.85
C ILE A 213 8.16 -15.76 -5.08
N SER A 214 8.05 -15.78 -3.75
CA SER A 214 9.03 -16.40 -2.86
C SER A 214 8.60 -17.78 -2.43
N TYR A 215 7.29 -18.00 -2.33
CA TYR A 215 6.73 -19.30 -2.00
C TYR A 215 5.38 -19.49 -2.71
N MET A 216 5.14 -20.70 -3.22
CA MET A 216 3.88 -21.11 -3.81
C MET A 216 3.55 -22.52 -3.32
N GLN A 217 2.39 -22.66 -2.69
CA GLN A 217 1.80 -23.95 -2.36
C GLN A 217 0.64 -24.22 -3.32
N VAL A 218 0.59 -25.45 -3.82
CA VAL A 218 -0.27 -25.85 -4.93
C VAL A 218 -1.07 -27.09 -4.52
N HIS A 219 -2.35 -27.09 -4.81
CA HIS A 219 -3.21 -28.27 -4.63
C HIS A 219 -2.73 -29.44 -5.52
N PRO A 220 -2.69 -30.69 -5.03
CA PRO A 220 -2.13 -31.82 -5.79
C PRO A 220 -2.80 -32.11 -7.13
N GLY A 221 -4.08 -31.75 -7.27
CA GLY A 221 -4.83 -31.92 -8.52
C GLY A 221 -4.60 -30.83 -9.57
N LEU A 222 -3.80 -29.80 -9.29
CA LEU A 222 -3.49 -28.76 -10.26
C LEU A 222 -2.36 -29.23 -11.19
N ASP A 223 -2.52 -29.00 -12.49
CA ASP A 223 -1.46 -29.24 -13.46
C ASP A 223 -0.25 -28.33 -13.17
N SER A 224 0.91 -28.93 -12.89
CA SER A 224 2.13 -28.19 -12.59
C SER A 224 2.79 -27.59 -13.84
N SER A 225 2.44 -28.05 -15.04
CA SER A 225 3.03 -27.57 -16.29
C SER A 225 2.63 -26.13 -16.64
N ILE A 226 1.46 -25.69 -16.17
CA ILE A 226 0.94 -24.33 -16.37
C ILE A 226 1.47 -23.32 -15.34
N LEU A 227 2.21 -23.79 -14.33
CA LEU A 227 2.73 -22.96 -13.26
C LEU A 227 4.13 -22.42 -13.60
N PRO A 228 4.40 -21.14 -13.31
CA PRO A 228 5.74 -20.61 -13.46
C PRO A 228 6.66 -21.14 -12.35
N LEU A 229 7.91 -21.42 -12.71
CA LEU A 229 9.00 -21.72 -11.75
C LEU A 229 9.33 -20.49 -10.88
N GLY A 230 9.07 -19.30 -11.40
CA GLY A 230 9.17 -18.04 -10.69
C GLY A 230 8.48 -16.94 -11.47
N ALA A 231 7.94 -15.94 -10.77
CA ALA A 231 7.33 -14.81 -11.43
C ALA A 231 7.53 -13.52 -10.64
N THR A 232 7.62 -12.42 -11.38
CA THR A 232 7.70 -11.07 -10.85
C THR A 232 6.52 -10.28 -11.37
N ARG A 233 5.86 -9.51 -10.51
CA ARG A 233 4.91 -8.49 -10.92
C ARG A 233 5.25 -7.14 -10.32
N ARG A 234 5.20 -6.11 -11.15
CA ARG A 234 5.52 -4.73 -10.80
C ARG A 234 4.29 -3.87 -10.98
N PHE A 235 3.93 -3.12 -9.94
CA PHE A 235 2.84 -2.15 -9.98
C PHE A 235 3.39 -0.73 -9.96
N ARG A 236 2.81 0.17 -10.76
CA ARG A 236 3.06 1.61 -10.65
C ARG A 236 1.84 2.42 -11.06
N ARG A 237 1.73 3.62 -10.52
CA ARG A 237 0.79 4.62 -11.03
C ARG A 237 1.31 5.16 -12.36
N ASN A 238 0.46 5.19 -13.39
CA ASN A 238 0.75 5.78 -14.69
C ASN A 238 -0.43 6.67 -15.10
N GLY A 239 -0.36 7.95 -14.72
CA GLY A 239 -1.48 8.89 -14.86
C GLY A 239 -2.72 8.35 -14.14
N GLU A 240 -3.82 8.22 -14.88
CA GLU A 240 -5.09 7.69 -14.38
C GLU A 240 -5.16 6.16 -14.28
N PHE A 241 -4.12 5.44 -14.73
CA PHE A 241 -4.07 3.98 -14.72
C PHE A 241 -3.18 3.40 -13.62
N LEU A 242 -3.55 2.22 -13.12
CA LEU A 242 -2.64 1.36 -12.40
C LEU A 242 -2.03 0.41 -13.43
N GLU A 243 -0.73 0.51 -13.64
CA GLU A 243 -0.01 -0.36 -14.57
C GLU A 243 0.56 -1.56 -13.80
N MET A 244 0.34 -2.75 -14.33
CA MET A 244 0.96 -3.99 -13.88
C MET A 244 1.83 -4.57 -15.00
N ILE A 245 3.10 -4.82 -14.71
CA ILE A 245 4.02 -5.54 -15.60
C ILE A 245 4.32 -6.88 -14.96
N VAL A 246 4.17 -7.96 -15.72
CA VAL A 246 4.41 -9.32 -15.25
C VAL A 246 5.50 -9.96 -16.08
N ALA A 247 6.41 -10.67 -15.41
CA ALA A 247 7.36 -11.59 -16.01
C ALA A 247 7.22 -12.96 -15.34
N LYS A 248 7.09 -14.02 -16.13
CA LYS A 248 7.02 -15.41 -15.66
C LYS A 248 8.13 -16.23 -16.29
N LEU A 249 8.79 -17.04 -15.49
CA LEU A 249 9.77 -18.03 -15.90
C LEU A 249 9.12 -19.42 -15.85
N PHE A 250 9.22 -20.17 -16.95
CA PHE A 250 8.79 -21.55 -17.06
C PHE A 250 9.99 -22.48 -17.27
N ALA A 251 9.74 -23.79 -17.34
CA ALA A 251 10.73 -24.78 -17.73
C ALA A 251 11.41 -24.42 -19.08
N HIS A 252 12.63 -24.94 -19.26
CA HIS A 252 13.48 -24.66 -20.44
C HIS A 252 13.79 -23.18 -20.66
N ASN A 253 13.86 -22.39 -19.57
CA ASN A 253 14.17 -20.95 -19.59
C ASN A 253 13.21 -20.11 -20.45
N LYS A 254 11.99 -20.61 -20.70
CA LYS A 254 10.96 -19.85 -21.40
C LYS A 254 10.47 -18.72 -20.50
N ILE A 255 10.65 -17.48 -20.95
CA ILE A 255 10.16 -16.29 -20.25
C ILE A 255 8.97 -15.72 -21.02
N THR A 256 7.89 -15.42 -20.30
CA THR A 256 6.75 -14.66 -20.85
C THR A 256 6.62 -13.35 -20.11
N GLN A 257 6.36 -12.27 -20.86
CA GLN A 257 6.17 -10.94 -20.30
C GLN A 257 4.95 -10.28 -20.91
N TYR A 258 4.19 -9.58 -20.07
CA TYR A 258 3.06 -8.79 -20.54
C TYR A 258 2.82 -7.61 -19.60
N LYS A 259 2.09 -6.64 -20.13
CA LYS A 259 1.67 -5.43 -19.42
C LYS A 259 0.15 -5.38 -19.40
N LYS A 260 -0.41 -4.96 -18.27
CA LYS A 260 -1.83 -4.69 -18.09
C LYS A 260 -2.05 -3.29 -17.53
N MET A 261 -3.03 -2.60 -18.09
CA MET A 261 -3.46 -1.29 -17.63
C MET A 261 -4.83 -1.43 -16.99
N PHE A 262 -4.97 -0.96 -15.76
CA PHE A 262 -6.26 -0.92 -15.08
C PHE A 262 -6.74 0.52 -14.95
N ARG A 263 -7.99 0.76 -15.33
CA ARG A 263 -8.68 2.04 -15.11
C ARG A 263 -9.33 2.03 -13.74
N LYS A 264 -9.21 3.12 -12.99
CA LYS A 264 -9.93 3.26 -11.72
C LYS A 264 -11.43 3.43 -11.97
N ILE A 265 -12.25 2.65 -11.27
CA ILE A 265 -13.73 2.72 -11.35
C ILE A 265 -14.37 3.19 -10.04
N GLN A 266 -13.65 3.07 -8.91
CA GLN A 266 -14.13 3.54 -7.62
C GLN A 266 -12.96 4.03 -6.77
N ASN A 267 -13.15 5.19 -6.12
CA ASN A 267 -12.28 5.67 -5.05
C ASN A 267 -12.85 5.23 -3.70
N TYR A 268 -11.98 4.88 -2.78
CA TYR A 268 -12.34 4.79 -1.37
C TYR A 268 -12.01 6.13 -0.71
N PRO A 269 -12.90 6.69 0.12
CA PRO A 269 -12.51 7.80 0.99
C PRO A 269 -11.40 7.29 1.91
N LEU A 270 -10.25 7.97 1.95
CA LEU A 270 -9.11 7.62 2.79
C LEU A 270 -8.97 8.62 3.92
#